data_AF-A0A833FZD4-F1
#
_entry.id   AF-A0A833FZD4-F1
#
_cell.length_a   1.000
_cell.length_b   1.000
_cell.length_c   1.000
_cell.angle_alpha   90.00
_cell.angle_beta   90.00
_cell.angle_gamma   90.00
#
_symmetry.space_group_name_H-M   'P 1'
#
loop_
_entity.id
_entity.type
_entity.pdbx_description
1 polymer ?
#
loop_
_entity_poly.entity_id
_entity_poly.type
_entity_poly.pdbx_seq_one_letter_code
_entity_poly.pdbx_strand_id
1 'polypeptide(L)'
;MGPVVIFDKSALQGLNMDESVWFEVFFSANIVPLFYVETLADLEKDMPPDRSAESLVGMLAAKTPADAQPSVHHRQLILAEFAGYQVPMTGVGVIAEGEARQQPDGKRGLHVGVSAEAEALARWRETNFSELERLGARSWRSELAEHDNSPLVEGLAPMLPDGISNLEQLKAFIDSFCETDDPQVFALALQVLGVPEDQAGGARHRWDAAGRPPLDEFLPYAVHVFKVELLFYLGAGRGFISGERSSNKVDMAYLYYLPFCMVFTSGDRLHQRTAPLFMRPDQSFLGAQELKEAMRELDDHYEELPDAIKERGAMVFARWPPADLDNTLTRLWDSHMPQDWREHARRAESTFADPIDYEAGRKTFADLEEELASAQPVCEEVAGAVDADPDYVVIKRWVPATKGRWRIVPPGAEASPED
;
A
#
# COMPACT_ATOMS: atom_id res chain seq x y z
N MET A 1 -8.11 4.54 12.88
CA MET A 1 -7.31 3.86 11.82
C MET A 1 -5.87 3.89 12.27
N GLY A 2 -5.11 2.82 12.00
CA GLY A 2 -3.71 2.70 12.41
C GLY A 2 -2.73 3.23 11.36
N PRO A 3 -1.42 2.96 11.52
CA PRO A 3 -0.40 3.38 10.56
C PRO A 3 -0.69 2.81 9.17
N VAL A 4 -0.41 3.61 8.12
CA VAL A 4 -0.53 3.13 6.74
C VAL A 4 0.59 2.15 6.44
N VAL A 5 0.25 0.93 6.01
CA VAL A 5 1.22 -0.14 5.76
C VAL A 5 1.21 -0.56 4.29
N ILE A 6 2.39 -0.69 3.69
CA ILE A 6 2.59 -1.51 2.50
C ILE A 6 3.26 -2.82 2.91
N PHE A 7 3.00 -3.89 2.16
CA PHE A 7 3.58 -5.20 2.46
C PHE A 7 3.79 -6.00 1.18
N ASP A 8 4.82 -6.85 1.20
CA ASP A 8 5.01 -7.86 0.16
C ASP A 8 4.26 -9.16 0.49
N LYS A 9 4.25 -10.10 -0.46
CA LYS A 9 3.63 -11.41 -0.24
C LYS A 9 4.25 -12.17 0.93
N SER A 10 5.56 -12.04 1.15
CA SER A 10 6.27 -12.80 2.18
C SER A 10 5.86 -12.41 3.61
N ALA A 11 5.47 -11.14 3.83
CA ALA A 11 4.90 -10.68 5.10
C ALA A 11 3.62 -11.45 5.48
N LEU A 12 2.65 -11.56 4.55
CA LEU A 12 1.39 -12.26 4.82
C LEU A 12 1.53 -13.79 4.85
N GLN A 13 2.49 -14.35 4.10
CA GLN A 13 2.76 -15.80 4.13
C GLN A 13 3.15 -16.29 5.54
N GLY A 14 3.84 -15.45 6.30
CA GLY A 14 4.26 -15.76 7.67
C GLY A 14 3.10 -15.87 8.66
N LEU A 15 2.03 -15.09 8.47
CA LEU A 15 0.92 -15.01 9.42
C LEU A 15 -0.01 -16.22 9.32
N ASN A 16 -0.61 -16.65 10.43
CA ASN A 16 -1.77 -17.53 10.43
C ASN A 16 -3.07 -16.71 10.23
N MET A 17 -4.24 -17.36 10.19
CA MET A 17 -5.50 -16.63 9.96
C MET A 17 -5.88 -15.71 11.13
N ASP A 18 -5.70 -16.16 12.36
CA ASP A 18 -5.98 -15.40 13.58
C ASP A 18 -5.01 -14.21 13.70
N GLU A 19 -3.72 -14.43 13.46
CA GLU A 19 -2.69 -13.37 13.41
C GLU A 19 -3.02 -12.30 12.34
N SER A 20 -3.59 -12.71 11.20
CA SER A 20 -3.99 -11.78 10.13
C SER A 20 -5.22 -10.93 10.44
N VAL A 21 -5.96 -11.25 11.51
CA VAL A 21 -7.03 -10.39 12.03
C VAL A 21 -6.41 -9.13 12.64
N TRP A 22 -5.39 -9.29 13.48
CA TRP A 22 -4.76 -8.16 14.16
C TRP A 22 -4.00 -7.25 13.20
N PHE A 23 -3.45 -7.81 12.12
CA PHE A 23 -2.88 -7.03 11.03
C PHE A 23 -3.92 -6.14 10.36
N GLU A 24 -5.13 -6.66 10.10
CA GLU A 24 -6.25 -5.90 9.53
C GLU A 24 -6.82 -4.86 10.50
N VAL A 25 -6.89 -5.17 11.80
CA VAL A 25 -7.48 -4.27 12.80
C VAL A 25 -6.57 -3.06 13.09
N PHE A 26 -5.25 -3.26 13.13
CA PHE A 26 -4.31 -2.23 13.62
C PHE A 26 -3.48 -1.51 12.57
N PHE A 27 -3.61 -1.88 11.29
CA PHE A 27 -2.99 -1.15 10.19
C PHE A 27 -4.01 -0.75 9.15
N SER A 28 -3.71 0.33 8.43
CA SER A 28 -4.44 0.70 7.22
C SER A 28 -3.66 0.25 6.00
N ALA A 29 -4.09 -0.84 5.37
CA ALA A 29 -3.36 -1.46 4.27
C ALA A 29 -3.47 -0.66 2.97
N ASN A 30 -2.31 -0.26 2.45
CA ASN A 30 -2.13 0.22 1.09
C ASN A 30 -1.53 -0.92 0.26
N ILE A 31 -2.33 -1.56 -0.60
CA ILE A 31 -1.85 -2.68 -1.41
C ILE A 31 -1.11 -2.15 -2.62
N VAL A 32 0.17 -2.48 -2.69
CA VAL A 32 0.98 -2.25 -3.87
C VAL A 32 0.48 -3.15 -5.00
N PRO A 33 0.26 -2.63 -6.22
CA PRO A 33 -0.25 -3.43 -7.34
C PRO A 33 0.51 -4.73 -7.63
N LEU A 34 1.82 -4.76 -7.33
CA LEU A 34 2.67 -5.95 -7.45
C LEU A 34 2.17 -7.13 -6.62
N PHE A 35 1.55 -6.88 -5.46
CA PHE A 35 1.03 -7.93 -4.61
C PHE A 35 -0.01 -8.79 -5.33
N TYR A 36 -0.91 -8.18 -6.12
CA TYR A 36 -1.92 -8.91 -6.90
C TYR A 36 -1.28 -9.81 -7.95
N VAL A 37 -0.28 -9.27 -8.67
CA VAL A 37 0.45 -9.99 -9.71
C VAL A 37 1.23 -11.17 -9.11
N GLU A 38 1.92 -10.95 -7.99
CA GLU A 38 2.67 -11.98 -7.28
C GLU A 38 1.78 -13.07 -6.69
N THR A 39 0.57 -12.70 -6.27
CA THR A 39 -0.42 -13.60 -5.70
C THR A 39 -1.03 -14.46 -6.81
N LEU A 40 -1.47 -13.88 -7.93
CA LEU A 40 -1.99 -14.62 -9.07
C LEU A 40 -0.95 -15.55 -9.70
N ALA A 41 0.30 -15.12 -9.76
CA ALA A 41 1.36 -15.94 -10.32
C ALA A 41 1.63 -17.23 -9.52
N ASP A 42 1.18 -17.31 -8.28
CA ASP A 42 1.27 -18.54 -7.50
C ASP A 42 0.32 -19.63 -8.01
N LEU A 43 -0.67 -19.30 -8.86
CA LEU A 43 -1.53 -20.27 -9.56
C LEU A 43 -0.74 -21.16 -10.53
N GLU A 44 0.40 -20.69 -11.03
CA GLU A 44 1.23 -21.41 -12.01
C GLU A 44 2.36 -22.20 -11.33
N LYS A 45 2.39 -22.27 -9.98
CA LYS A 45 3.41 -23.01 -9.25
C LYS A 45 3.15 -24.51 -9.27
N ASP A 46 4.21 -25.29 -9.44
CA ASP A 46 4.19 -26.73 -9.18
C ASP A 46 3.95 -26.97 -7.68
N MET A 47 2.80 -27.57 -7.36
CA MET A 47 2.42 -27.85 -5.98
C MET A 47 2.64 -29.31 -5.60
N PRO A 48 2.98 -29.59 -4.33
CA PRO A 48 2.93 -30.95 -3.79
C PRO A 48 1.54 -31.59 -3.95
N PRO A 49 1.42 -32.93 -4.02
CA PRO A 49 0.15 -33.62 -4.30
C PRO A 49 -1.00 -33.32 -3.33
N ASP A 50 -0.69 -32.86 -2.11
CA ASP A 50 -1.63 -32.58 -1.02
C ASP A 50 -2.08 -31.11 -0.96
N ARG A 51 -1.59 -30.24 -1.86
CA ARG A 51 -1.93 -28.82 -1.90
C ARG A 51 -2.26 -28.38 -3.32
N SER A 52 -3.23 -27.49 -3.47
CA SER A 52 -3.51 -26.83 -4.76
C SER A 52 -2.99 -25.40 -4.76
N ALA A 53 -2.64 -24.91 -5.95
CA ALA A 53 -2.18 -23.54 -6.14
C ALA A 53 -3.33 -22.56 -5.85
N GLU A 54 -4.55 -22.93 -6.24
CA GLU A 54 -5.80 -22.24 -5.92
C GLU A 54 -6.01 -22.08 -4.42
N SER A 55 -5.75 -23.14 -3.64
CA SER A 55 -5.88 -23.08 -2.17
C SER A 55 -4.82 -22.17 -1.54
N LEU A 56 -3.60 -22.14 -2.08
CA LEU A 56 -2.56 -21.21 -1.64
C LEU A 56 -2.96 -19.75 -1.90
N VAL A 57 -3.44 -19.45 -3.11
CA VAL A 57 -3.86 -18.11 -3.49
C VAL A 57 -5.10 -17.67 -2.70
N GLY A 58 -6.09 -18.54 -2.54
CA GLY A 58 -7.27 -18.26 -1.73
C GLY A 58 -6.94 -18.00 -0.26
N MET A 59 -5.96 -18.73 0.30
CA MET A 59 -5.47 -18.47 1.65
C MET A 59 -4.79 -17.10 1.76
N LEU A 60 -3.97 -16.69 0.79
CA LEU A 60 -3.35 -15.36 0.79
C LEU A 60 -4.39 -14.24 0.66
N ALA A 61 -5.36 -14.41 -0.24
CA ALA A 61 -6.48 -13.48 -0.39
C ALA A 61 -7.29 -13.38 0.92
N ALA A 62 -7.49 -14.50 1.62
CA ALA A 62 -8.20 -14.53 2.90
C ALA A 62 -7.42 -13.83 4.04
N LYS A 63 -6.09 -13.90 4.05
CA LYS A 63 -5.26 -13.16 5.03
C LYS A 63 -5.17 -11.67 4.75
N THR A 64 -5.27 -11.27 3.48
CA THR A 64 -5.21 -9.86 3.06
C THR A 64 -6.28 -9.03 3.78
N PRO A 65 -5.94 -7.87 4.36
CA PRO A 65 -6.92 -7.02 5.05
C PRO A 65 -8.10 -6.67 4.15
N ALA A 66 -9.33 -6.81 4.67
CA ALA A 66 -10.54 -6.57 3.88
C ALA A 66 -10.77 -5.10 3.53
N ASP A 67 -10.18 -4.17 4.29
CA ASP A 67 -10.24 -2.74 4.07
C ASP A 67 -9.10 -2.15 3.25
N ALA A 68 -8.22 -3.02 2.76
CA ALA A 68 -7.05 -2.61 2.03
C ALA A 68 -7.40 -1.85 0.74
N GLN A 69 -6.71 -0.75 0.49
CA GLN A 69 -6.92 0.08 -0.70
C GLN A 69 -5.77 -0.15 -1.68
N PRO A 70 -6.04 -0.43 -2.97
CA PRO A 70 -4.97 -0.54 -3.95
C PRO A 70 -4.36 0.84 -4.22
N SER A 71 -3.03 0.90 -4.25
CA SER A 71 -2.33 2.09 -4.71
C SER A 71 -2.49 2.25 -6.22
N VAL A 72 -2.60 3.49 -6.70
CA VAL A 72 -2.45 3.82 -8.12
C VAL A 72 -1.13 3.25 -8.66
N HIS A 73 -1.15 2.67 -9.85
CA HIS A 73 0.04 2.17 -10.53
C HIS A 73 1.10 3.27 -10.71
N HIS A 74 2.34 3.02 -10.28
CA HIS A 74 3.46 3.98 -10.34
C HIS A 74 3.62 4.70 -11.70
N ARG A 75 3.53 3.99 -12.83
CA ARG A 75 3.53 4.59 -14.18
C ARG A 75 2.48 5.70 -14.36
N GLN A 76 1.26 5.53 -13.85
CA GLN A 76 0.24 6.58 -13.93
C GLN A 76 0.65 7.80 -13.10
N LEU A 77 1.19 7.59 -11.90
CA LEU A 77 1.70 8.68 -11.04
C LEU A 77 2.87 9.42 -11.69
N ILE A 78 3.81 8.70 -12.31
CA ILE A 78 4.94 9.27 -13.06
C ILE A 78 4.44 10.14 -14.20
N LEU A 79 3.55 9.60 -15.05
CA LEU A 79 3.02 10.34 -16.20
C LEU A 79 2.21 11.57 -15.76
N ALA A 80 1.43 11.44 -14.68
CA ALA A 80 0.72 12.57 -14.07
C ALA A 80 1.69 13.66 -13.58
N GLU A 81 2.78 13.29 -12.90
CA GLU A 81 3.77 14.25 -12.43
C GLU A 81 4.49 14.97 -13.58
N PHE A 82 4.86 14.23 -14.63
CA PHE A 82 5.41 14.81 -15.85
C PHE A 82 4.41 15.71 -16.60
N ALA A 83 3.10 15.42 -16.53
CA ALA A 83 2.03 16.28 -17.04
C ALA A 83 1.79 17.53 -16.17
N GLY A 84 2.26 17.52 -14.91
CA GLY A 84 2.25 18.66 -14.00
C GLY A 84 1.33 18.55 -12.80
N TYR A 85 0.76 17.37 -12.56
CA TYR A 85 0.06 17.07 -11.31
C TYR A 85 1.07 16.85 -10.18
N GLN A 86 0.69 17.20 -8.95
CA GLN A 86 1.52 16.89 -7.79
C GLN A 86 1.23 15.47 -7.31
N VAL A 87 2.27 14.77 -6.85
CA VAL A 87 2.16 13.46 -6.21
C VAL A 87 2.60 13.59 -4.75
N PRO A 88 1.66 13.74 -3.79
CA PRO A 88 2.00 13.93 -2.38
C PRO A 88 2.69 12.69 -1.80
N MET A 89 3.93 12.86 -1.33
CA MET A 89 4.73 11.78 -0.73
C MET A 89 4.60 11.78 0.81
N THR A 90 3.37 11.79 1.32
CA THR A 90 3.04 12.06 2.73
C THR A 90 2.78 10.79 3.57
N GLY A 91 3.10 9.62 3.05
CA GLY A 91 2.86 8.34 3.75
C GLY A 91 1.41 7.85 3.66
N VAL A 92 0.59 8.48 2.80
CA VAL A 92 -0.79 8.09 2.54
C VAL A 92 -0.91 7.52 1.11
N GLY A 93 -1.69 6.45 0.96
CA GLY A 93 -1.98 5.83 -0.34
C GLY A 93 -2.65 6.79 -1.31
N VAL A 94 -2.23 6.80 -2.57
CA VAL A 94 -2.96 7.47 -3.66
C VAL A 94 -3.95 6.49 -4.23
N ILE A 95 -5.24 6.84 -4.19
CA ILE A 95 -6.36 6.01 -4.67
C ILE A 95 -6.76 6.50 -6.07
N ALA A 96 -6.97 5.56 -7.01
CA ALA A 96 -7.27 5.87 -8.41
C ALA A 96 -8.71 6.35 -8.62
N GLU A 97 -9.62 5.88 -7.77
CA GLU A 97 -11.06 6.01 -7.96
C GLU A 97 -11.69 6.82 -6.82
N GLY A 98 -12.58 7.72 -7.17
CA GLY A 98 -13.36 8.49 -6.21
C GLY A 98 -14.30 9.43 -6.95
N GLU A 99 -15.59 9.34 -6.64
CA GLU A 99 -16.60 10.21 -7.22
C GLU A 99 -16.83 11.41 -6.29
N ALA A 100 -16.60 12.61 -6.79
CA ALA A 100 -16.95 13.83 -6.08
C ALA A 100 -18.48 13.95 -6.01
N ARG A 101 -19.01 14.00 -4.79
CA ARG A 101 -20.45 14.15 -4.53
C ARG A 101 -20.71 15.34 -3.62
N GLN A 102 -21.91 15.88 -3.70
CA GLN A 102 -22.37 16.97 -2.84
C GLN A 102 -23.68 16.59 -2.16
N GLN A 103 -23.74 16.77 -0.84
CA GLN A 103 -24.95 16.60 -0.03
C GLN A 103 -25.92 17.79 -0.23
N PRO A 104 -27.23 17.62 0.07
CA PRO A 104 -28.21 18.69 0.00
C PRO A 104 -27.90 19.92 0.88
N ASP A 105 -27.12 19.74 1.95
CA ASP A 105 -26.67 20.82 2.84
C ASP A 105 -25.46 21.61 2.28
N GLY A 106 -24.95 21.20 1.12
CA GLY A 106 -23.86 21.84 0.40
C GLY A 106 -22.47 21.24 0.68
N LYS A 107 -22.32 20.32 1.65
CA LYS A 107 -21.04 19.65 1.92
C LYS A 107 -20.60 18.81 0.74
N ARG A 108 -19.31 18.86 0.43
CA ARG A 108 -18.69 18.10 -0.65
C ARG A 108 -17.91 16.94 -0.07
N GLY A 109 -18.09 15.76 -0.63
CA GLY A 109 -17.33 14.59 -0.23
C GLY A 109 -16.83 13.76 -1.39
N LEU A 110 -15.87 12.90 -1.08
CA LEU A 110 -15.31 11.92 -2.00
C LEU A 110 -15.88 10.54 -1.68
N HIS A 111 -16.58 9.93 -2.63
CA HIS A 111 -17.11 8.57 -2.50
C HIS A 111 -16.23 7.60 -3.26
N VAL A 112 -15.51 6.76 -2.53
CA VAL A 112 -14.67 5.68 -3.06
C VAL A 112 -15.48 4.38 -3.00
N GLY A 113 -15.68 3.77 -4.16
CA GLY A 113 -16.35 2.47 -4.30
C GLY A 113 -15.46 1.30 -3.87
N VAL A 114 -15.99 0.08 -4.00
CA VAL A 114 -15.17 -1.13 -3.91
C VAL A 114 -14.35 -1.22 -5.20
N SER A 115 -13.03 -1.33 -5.10
CA SER A 115 -12.18 -1.41 -6.28
C SER A 115 -12.28 -2.78 -6.97
N ALA A 116 -11.95 -2.83 -8.27
CA ALA A 116 -11.90 -4.09 -9.02
C ALA A 116 -10.93 -5.11 -8.38
N GLU A 117 -9.83 -4.64 -7.78
CA GLU A 117 -8.88 -5.49 -7.08
C GLU A 117 -9.42 -6.04 -5.76
N ALA A 118 -10.23 -5.26 -5.03
CA ALA A 118 -10.91 -5.75 -3.83
C ALA A 118 -11.97 -6.82 -4.18
N GLU A 119 -12.71 -6.62 -5.27
CA GLU A 119 -13.62 -7.65 -5.81
C GLU A 119 -12.88 -8.92 -6.24
N ALA A 120 -11.71 -8.77 -6.87
CA ALA A 120 -10.85 -9.88 -7.24
C ALA A 120 -10.40 -10.68 -6.01
N LEU A 121 -9.88 -10.00 -4.97
CA LEU A 121 -9.51 -10.65 -3.70
C LEU A 121 -10.67 -11.39 -3.05
N ALA A 122 -11.87 -10.78 -3.04
CA ALA A 122 -13.07 -11.42 -2.53
C ALA A 122 -13.36 -12.74 -3.26
N ARG A 123 -13.30 -12.76 -4.60
CA ARG A 123 -13.47 -13.99 -5.40
C ARG A 123 -12.36 -15.01 -5.16
N TRP A 124 -11.10 -14.57 -5.04
CA TRP A 124 -9.97 -15.48 -4.84
C TRP A 124 -10.07 -16.25 -3.53
N ARG A 125 -10.66 -15.66 -2.47
CA ARG A 125 -10.95 -16.34 -1.19
C ARG A 125 -11.81 -17.58 -1.37
N GLU A 126 -12.73 -17.52 -2.32
CA GLU A 126 -13.63 -18.62 -2.69
C GLU A 126 -13.02 -19.54 -3.76
N THR A 127 -11.73 -19.39 -4.05
CA THR A 127 -11.00 -20.11 -5.11
C THR A 127 -11.59 -19.88 -6.51
N ASN A 128 -12.25 -18.73 -6.72
CA ASN A 128 -12.85 -18.36 -7.99
C ASN A 128 -11.94 -17.36 -8.75
N PHE A 129 -11.33 -17.83 -9.83
CA PHE A 129 -10.35 -17.07 -10.62
C PHE A 129 -10.85 -16.85 -12.05
N SER A 130 -10.61 -15.65 -12.59
CA SER A 130 -10.91 -15.32 -13.98
C SER A 130 -9.68 -15.52 -14.88
N GLU A 131 -9.89 -16.00 -16.10
CA GLU A 131 -8.83 -16.12 -17.11
C GLU A 131 -8.25 -14.76 -17.53
N LEU A 132 -9.03 -13.68 -17.48
CA LEU A 132 -8.54 -12.32 -17.75
C LEU A 132 -7.50 -11.87 -16.72
N GLU A 133 -7.67 -12.27 -15.46
CA GLU A 133 -6.73 -11.94 -14.37
C GLU A 133 -5.39 -12.64 -14.58
N ARG A 134 -5.41 -13.90 -15.01
CA ARG A 134 -4.20 -14.65 -15.37
C ARG A 134 -3.45 -13.99 -16.53
N LEU A 135 -4.18 -13.51 -17.54
CA LEU A 135 -3.58 -12.79 -18.67
C LEU A 135 -2.99 -11.44 -18.24
N GLY A 136 -3.70 -10.67 -17.42
CA GLY A 136 -3.22 -9.40 -16.88
C GLY A 136 -1.95 -9.55 -16.04
N ALA A 137 -1.91 -10.53 -15.13
CA ALA A 137 -0.73 -10.82 -14.32
C ALA A 137 0.49 -11.24 -15.16
N ARG A 138 0.26 -12.00 -16.25
CA ARG A 138 1.32 -12.36 -17.20
C ARG A 138 1.83 -11.13 -17.96
N SER A 139 0.93 -10.29 -18.49
CA SER A 139 1.31 -9.05 -19.19
C SER A 139 2.16 -8.14 -18.32
N TRP A 140 1.75 -7.92 -17.07
CA TRP A 140 2.50 -7.09 -16.13
C TRP A 140 3.90 -7.63 -15.85
N ARG A 141 4.03 -8.94 -15.59
CA ARG A 141 5.34 -9.55 -15.39
C ARG A 141 6.23 -9.40 -16.60
N SER A 142 5.67 -9.57 -17.81
CA SER A 142 6.39 -9.29 -19.04
C SER A 142 6.83 -7.84 -19.12
N GLU A 143 5.97 -6.85 -18.82
CA GLU A 143 6.35 -5.43 -18.85
C GLU A 143 7.51 -5.10 -17.90
N LEU A 144 7.52 -5.65 -16.67
CA LEU A 144 8.65 -5.47 -15.75
C LEU A 144 9.92 -6.16 -16.26
N ALA A 145 9.80 -7.31 -16.92
CA ALA A 145 10.92 -8.11 -17.42
C ALA A 145 11.46 -7.66 -18.80
N GLU A 146 10.63 -7.05 -19.66
CA GLU A 146 10.94 -6.71 -21.06
C GLU A 146 11.83 -5.47 -21.20
N HIS A 147 11.95 -4.66 -20.15
CA HIS A 147 12.95 -3.60 -20.10
C HIS A 147 14.35 -4.18 -19.81
N ASP A 148 14.96 -4.77 -20.85
CA ASP A 148 16.40 -5.02 -20.90
C ASP A 148 17.14 -3.67 -20.93
N ASN A 149 17.39 -3.15 -19.74
CA ASN A 149 18.12 -1.91 -19.55
C ASN A 149 19.64 -2.15 -19.46
N SER A 150 20.14 -3.32 -19.88
CA SER A 150 21.58 -3.60 -19.96
C SER A 150 22.35 -2.55 -20.77
N PRO A 151 21.85 -2.05 -21.93
CA PRO A 151 22.52 -0.97 -22.65
C PRO A 151 22.60 0.33 -21.84
N LEU A 152 21.62 0.56 -20.97
CA LEU A 152 21.54 1.74 -20.12
C LEU A 152 22.48 1.60 -18.91
N VAL A 153 22.59 0.39 -18.34
CA VAL A 153 23.59 0.04 -17.31
C VAL A 153 25.01 0.20 -17.85
N GLU A 154 25.29 -0.30 -19.06
CA GLU A 154 26.58 -0.15 -19.73
C GLU A 154 26.92 1.31 -20.01
N GLY A 155 25.93 2.13 -20.38
CA GLY A 155 26.09 3.56 -20.60
C GLY A 155 26.37 4.35 -19.31
N LEU A 156 25.80 3.94 -18.18
CA LEU A 156 25.96 4.62 -16.89
C LEU A 156 27.18 4.15 -16.10
N ALA A 157 27.65 2.93 -16.31
CA ALA A 157 28.78 2.37 -15.57
C ALA A 157 30.05 3.24 -15.63
N PRO A 158 30.42 3.89 -16.75
CA PRO A 158 31.56 4.81 -16.81
C PRO A 158 31.39 6.09 -15.99
N MET A 159 30.16 6.47 -15.66
CA MET A 159 29.87 7.68 -14.86
C MET A 159 30.02 7.43 -13.36
N LEU A 160 30.11 6.17 -12.93
CA LEU A 160 30.30 5.82 -11.53
C LEU A 160 31.74 6.11 -11.09
N PRO A 161 31.95 6.80 -9.96
CA PRO A 161 33.28 7.01 -9.41
C PRO A 161 33.92 5.70 -8.94
N ASP A 162 35.24 5.69 -8.94
CA ASP A 162 36.04 4.63 -8.31
C ASP A 162 35.79 4.60 -6.79
N GLY A 163 35.84 3.42 -6.19
CA GLY A 163 35.77 3.25 -4.73
C GLY A 163 34.38 3.00 -4.13
N ILE A 164 33.30 3.04 -4.92
CA ILE A 164 31.97 2.57 -4.46
C ILE A 164 32.04 1.06 -4.21
N SER A 165 31.80 0.65 -2.96
CA SER A 165 32.01 -0.72 -2.48
C SER A 165 30.77 -1.38 -1.85
N ASN A 166 29.69 -0.61 -1.62
CA ASN A 166 28.45 -1.11 -1.05
C ASN A 166 27.23 -0.29 -1.53
N LEU A 167 26.03 -0.72 -1.13
CA LEU A 167 24.77 -0.11 -1.56
C LEU A 167 24.58 1.29 -0.98
N GLU A 168 25.07 1.54 0.23
CA GLU A 168 24.97 2.82 0.92
C GLU A 168 25.77 3.90 0.17
N GLN A 169 27.01 3.58 -0.23
CA GLN A 169 27.84 4.47 -1.05
C GLN A 169 27.26 4.67 -2.45
N LEU A 170 26.69 3.63 -3.04
CA LEU A 170 26.03 3.73 -4.33
C LEU A 170 24.79 4.63 -4.26
N LYS A 171 23.97 4.49 -3.22
CA LYS A 171 22.80 5.34 -2.98
C LYS A 171 23.21 6.80 -2.78
N ALA A 172 24.24 7.07 -1.99
CA ALA A 172 24.75 8.42 -1.78
C ALA A 172 25.22 9.08 -3.09
N PHE A 173 25.87 8.31 -3.97
CA PHE A 173 26.21 8.77 -5.32
C PHE A 173 24.97 9.09 -6.16
N ILE A 174 23.97 8.18 -6.17
CA ILE A 174 22.73 8.35 -6.92
C ILE A 174 21.95 9.58 -6.44
N ASP A 175 21.91 9.83 -5.13
CA ASP A 175 21.27 11.04 -4.60
C ASP A 175 21.92 12.30 -5.15
N SER A 176 23.24 12.41 -5.07
CA SER A 176 23.98 13.54 -5.61
C SER A 176 23.89 13.65 -7.14
N PHE A 177 23.76 12.53 -7.85
CA PHE A 177 23.60 12.51 -9.31
C PHE A 177 22.25 13.08 -9.74
N CYS A 178 21.19 12.83 -8.97
CA CYS A 178 19.84 13.31 -9.28
C CYS A 178 19.57 14.74 -8.80
N GLU A 179 20.38 15.27 -7.86
CA GLU A 179 20.37 16.68 -7.44
C GLU A 179 21.02 17.57 -8.52
N THR A 180 20.35 17.74 -9.66
CA THR A 180 20.94 18.39 -10.84
C THR A 180 19.91 19.15 -11.68
N ASP A 181 20.38 20.13 -12.45
CA ASP A 181 19.65 20.83 -13.50
C ASP A 181 20.09 20.40 -14.92
N ASP A 182 20.87 19.30 -15.05
CA ASP A 182 21.46 18.88 -16.31
C ASP A 182 20.42 18.30 -17.29
N PRO A 183 20.26 18.89 -18.49
CA PRO A 183 19.43 18.36 -19.57
C PRO A 183 19.63 16.90 -19.92
N GLN A 184 20.84 16.35 -19.77
CA GLN A 184 21.16 14.96 -20.08
C GLN A 184 20.60 14.02 -19.03
N VAL A 185 20.65 14.40 -17.75
CA VAL A 185 20.07 13.61 -16.66
C VAL A 185 18.54 13.65 -16.73
N PHE A 186 17.94 14.77 -17.11
CA PHE A 186 16.50 14.84 -17.40
C PHE A 186 16.10 13.89 -18.54
N ALA A 187 16.86 13.89 -19.64
CA ALA A 187 16.60 13.00 -20.78
C ALA A 187 16.76 11.52 -20.40
N LEU A 188 17.77 11.20 -19.59
CA LEU A 188 17.97 9.87 -19.03
C LEU A 188 16.79 9.44 -18.14
N ALA A 189 16.29 10.33 -17.28
CA ALA A 189 15.13 10.04 -16.43
C ALA A 189 13.88 9.70 -17.27
N LEU A 190 13.60 10.48 -18.33
CA LEU A 190 12.52 10.17 -19.26
C LEU A 190 12.66 8.78 -19.89
N GLN A 191 13.88 8.42 -20.30
CA GLN A 191 14.18 7.13 -20.91
C GLN A 191 14.03 5.97 -19.93
N VAL A 192 14.63 6.07 -18.73
CA VAL A 192 14.59 5.01 -17.71
C VAL A 192 13.17 4.78 -17.20
N LEU A 193 12.40 5.86 -17.01
CA LEU A 193 11.02 5.78 -16.54
C LEU A 193 10.03 5.45 -17.67
N GLY A 194 10.50 5.26 -18.91
CA GLY A 194 9.66 4.87 -20.05
C GLY A 194 8.58 5.90 -20.40
N VAL A 195 8.89 7.19 -20.27
CA VAL A 195 7.96 8.28 -20.59
C VAL A 195 7.77 8.35 -22.11
N PRO A 196 6.53 8.26 -22.63
CA PRO A 196 6.26 8.34 -24.06
C PRO A 196 6.77 9.65 -24.71
N GLU A 197 7.25 9.57 -25.95
CA GLU A 197 7.83 10.71 -26.67
C GLU A 197 6.86 11.89 -26.82
N ASP A 198 5.56 11.61 -26.99
CA ASP A 198 4.49 12.60 -27.10
C ASP A 198 4.28 13.39 -25.80
N GLN A 199 4.61 12.80 -24.65
CA GLN A 199 4.55 13.47 -23.34
C GLN A 199 5.89 14.10 -22.95
N ALA A 200 7.02 13.51 -23.37
CA ALA A 200 8.37 13.97 -23.05
C ALA A 200 8.62 15.42 -23.47
N GLY A 201 8.12 15.82 -24.65
CA GLY A 201 8.25 17.20 -25.14
C GLY A 201 7.54 18.22 -24.25
N GLY A 202 6.34 17.89 -23.77
CA GLY A 202 5.57 18.75 -22.86
C GLY A 202 6.25 18.90 -21.50
N ALA A 203 6.70 17.78 -20.92
CA ALA A 203 7.47 17.77 -19.68
C ALA A 203 8.73 18.63 -19.78
N ARG A 204 9.49 18.48 -20.88
CA ARG A 204 10.71 19.25 -21.12
C ARG A 204 10.44 20.74 -21.19
N HIS A 205 9.41 21.14 -21.94
CA HIS A 205 9.01 22.53 -22.05
C HIS A 205 8.62 23.13 -20.69
N ARG A 206 7.89 22.40 -19.85
CA ARG A 206 7.54 22.88 -18.49
C ARG A 206 8.78 23.09 -17.63
N TRP A 207 9.72 22.15 -17.65
CA TRP A 207 10.96 22.24 -16.88
C TRP A 207 11.84 23.42 -17.34
N ASP A 208 12.00 23.58 -18.66
CA ASP A 208 12.72 24.72 -19.24
C ASP A 208 12.05 26.06 -18.87
N ALA A 209 10.70 26.13 -18.91
CA ALA A 209 9.93 27.32 -18.54
C ALA A 209 10.01 27.64 -17.04
N ALA A 210 10.17 26.63 -16.18
CA ALA A 210 10.41 26.79 -14.75
C ALA A 210 11.84 27.24 -14.42
N GLY A 211 12.72 27.38 -15.42
CA GLY A 211 14.12 27.78 -15.22
C GLY A 211 15.04 26.62 -14.85
N ARG A 212 14.63 25.38 -15.15
CA ARG A 212 15.37 24.14 -14.83
C ARG A 212 15.73 24.00 -13.35
N PRO A 213 14.74 24.00 -12.44
CA PRO A 213 15.02 23.64 -11.05
C PRO A 213 15.61 22.22 -10.94
N PRO A 214 16.28 21.89 -9.83
CA PRO A 214 16.73 20.54 -9.54
C PRO A 214 15.62 19.51 -9.78
N LEU A 215 15.96 18.35 -10.33
CA LEU A 215 14.95 17.36 -10.74
C LEU A 215 14.09 16.88 -9.59
N ASP A 216 14.66 16.71 -8.40
CA ASP A 216 13.96 16.26 -7.20
C ASP A 216 13.02 17.32 -6.60
N GLU A 217 13.27 18.60 -6.87
CA GLU A 217 12.32 19.67 -6.58
C GLU A 217 11.20 19.73 -7.63
N PHE A 218 11.51 19.45 -8.89
CA PHE A 218 10.57 19.55 -10.01
C PHE A 218 9.62 18.35 -10.12
N LEU A 219 10.15 17.14 -9.90
CA LEU A 219 9.50 15.85 -10.08
C LEU A 219 9.87 14.90 -8.92
N PRO A 220 9.51 15.24 -7.68
CA PRO A 220 9.96 14.51 -6.49
C PRO A 220 9.63 13.01 -6.55
N TYR A 221 8.44 12.63 -7.03
CA TYR A 221 8.04 11.24 -7.10
C TYR A 221 8.74 10.48 -8.24
N ALA A 222 8.78 11.03 -9.44
CA ALA A 222 9.46 10.41 -10.57
C ALA A 222 10.95 10.27 -10.30
N VAL A 223 11.58 11.25 -9.64
CA VAL A 223 12.97 11.14 -9.21
C VAL A 223 13.15 10.09 -8.12
N HIS A 224 12.21 9.93 -7.18
CA HIS A 224 12.23 8.81 -6.24
C HIS A 224 12.26 7.47 -6.97
N VAL A 225 11.35 7.24 -7.93
CA VAL A 225 11.33 6.00 -8.72
C VAL A 225 12.62 5.85 -9.55
N PHE A 226 13.11 6.94 -10.14
CA PHE A 226 14.34 6.93 -10.92
C PHE A 226 15.56 6.53 -10.07
N LYS A 227 15.66 7.02 -8.83
CA LYS A 227 16.72 6.63 -7.90
C LYS A 227 16.66 5.13 -7.56
N VAL A 228 15.46 4.56 -7.41
CA VAL A 228 15.28 3.11 -7.18
C VAL A 228 15.74 2.31 -8.39
N GLU A 229 15.33 2.70 -9.60
CA GLU A 229 15.76 2.07 -10.86
C GLU A 229 17.30 2.12 -11.01
N LEU A 230 17.90 3.30 -10.80
CA LEU A 230 19.36 3.47 -10.86
C LEU A 230 20.09 2.58 -9.84
N LEU A 231 19.58 2.47 -8.60
CA LEU A 231 20.20 1.61 -7.59
C LEU A 231 20.13 0.14 -8.02
N PHE A 232 19.01 -0.30 -8.57
CA PHE A 232 18.86 -1.66 -9.08
C PHE A 232 19.86 -1.93 -10.20
N TYR A 233 19.90 -1.09 -11.25
CA TYR A 233 20.75 -1.30 -12.41
C TYR A 233 22.25 -1.23 -12.08
N LEU A 234 22.68 -0.19 -11.37
CA LEU A 234 24.09 0.00 -11.02
C LEU A 234 24.53 -1.01 -9.96
N GLY A 235 23.63 -1.35 -9.02
CA GLY A 235 23.86 -2.37 -8.00
C GLY A 235 23.98 -3.77 -8.61
N ALA A 236 23.18 -4.09 -9.62
CA ALA A 236 23.31 -5.33 -10.39
C ALA A 236 24.63 -5.38 -11.18
N GLY A 237 24.98 -4.29 -11.88
CA GLY A 237 26.24 -4.19 -12.63
C GLY A 237 27.50 -4.29 -11.77
N ARG A 238 27.44 -3.86 -10.50
CA ARG A 238 28.53 -4.00 -9.51
C ARG A 238 28.47 -5.29 -8.69
N GLY A 239 27.45 -6.13 -8.88
CA GLY A 239 27.26 -7.37 -8.13
C GLY A 239 26.81 -7.18 -6.67
N PHE A 240 26.36 -5.99 -6.28
CA PHE A 240 25.77 -5.72 -4.96
C PHE A 240 24.35 -6.29 -4.83
N ILE A 241 23.66 -6.37 -5.98
CA ILE A 241 22.35 -7.01 -6.16
C ILE A 241 22.57 -8.13 -7.18
N SER A 242 21.95 -9.29 -6.96
CA SER A 242 22.02 -10.38 -7.94
C SER A 242 21.23 -9.97 -9.19
N GLY A 243 21.91 -9.70 -10.31
CA GLY A 243 21.27 -9.27 -11.57
C GLY A 243 20.61 -10.41 -12.35
N GLU A 244 20.91 -11.67 -12.03
CA GLU A 244 20.47 -12.85 -12.79
C GLU A 244 19.01 -13.27 -12.52
N ARG A 245 18.33 -12.63 -11.57
CA ARG A 245 16.94 -12.97 -11.22
C ARG A 245 16.01 -11.84 -11.64
N SER A 246 15.19 -12.09 -12.66
CA SER A 246 14.08 -11.20 -13.03
C SER A 246 13.13 -10.89 -11.86
N SER A 247 13.07 -11.77 -10.85
CA SER A 247 12.33 -11.52 -9.61
C SER A 247 12.84 -10.31 -8.83
N ASN A 248 14.16 -10.06 -8.81
CA ASN A 248 14.72 -8.98 -7.99
C ASN A 248 14.28 -7.59 -8.47
N LYS A 249 13.97 -7.43 -9.76
CA LYS A 249 13.41 -6.18 -10.28
C LYS A 249 11.97 -5.98 -9.80
N VAL A 250 11.19 -7.06 -9.78
CA VAL A 250 9.82 -7.05 -9.23
C VAL A 250 9.88 -6.71 -7.74
N ASP A 251 10.79 -7.32 -6.98
CA ASP A 251 10.98 -7.00 -5.56
C ASP A 251 11.32 -5.51 -5.38
N MET A 252 12.30 -4.98 -6.12
CA MET A 252 12.67 -3.55 -6.04
C MET A 252 11.51 -2.58 -6.34
N ALA A 253 10.54 -2.96 -7.17
CA ALA A 253 9.42 -2.10 -7.51
C ALA A 253 8.42 -1.87 -6.35
N TYR A 254 8.48 -2.65 -5.26
CA TYR A 254 7.78 -2.29 -4.01
C TYR A 254 8.28 -0.94 -3.45
N LEU A 255 9.55 -0.62 -3.65
CA LEU A 255 10.16 0.62 -3.16
C LEU A 255 9.58 1.87 -3.84
N TYR A 256 8.97 1.74 -5.02
CA TYR A 256 8.28 2.84 -5.70
C TYR A 256 7.10 3.38 -4.87
N TYR A 257 6.62 2.60 -3.90
CA TYR A 257 5.46 2.91 -3.08
C TYR A 257 5.80 3.25 -1.63
N LEU A 258 7.09 3.23 -1.26
CA LEU A 258 7.54 3.77 0.02
C LEU A 258 6.98 5.17 0.31
N PRO A 259 6.88 6.10 -0.67
CA PRO A 259 6.32 7.42 -0.38
C PRO A 259 4.90 7.42 0.23
N PHE A 260 4.15 6.32 0.05
CA PHE A 260 2.73 6.18 0.37
C PHE A 260 2.48 5.23 1.55
N CYS A 261 3.45 5.07 2.44
CA CYS A 261 3.28 4.33 3.69
C CYS A 261 3.96 5.02 4.88
N MET A 262 3.57 4.62 6.07
CA MET A 262 4.32 4.86 7.33
C MET A 262 5.18 3.64 7.67
N VAL A 263 4.67 2.44 7.38
CA VAL A 263 5.33 1.17 7.66
C VAL A 263 5.46 0.35 6.38
N PHE A 264 6.64 -0.21 6.11
CA PHE A 264 6.81 -1.27 5.12
C PHE A 264 7.18 -2.57 5.84
N THR A 265 6.37 -3.61 5.65
CA THR A 265 6.68 -4.95 6.17
C THR A 265 7.07 -5.93 5.07
N SER A 266 8.14 -6.68 5.31
CA SER A 266 8.65 -7.66 4.36
C SER A 266 9.51 -8.74 5.02
N GLY A 267 9.44 -9.96 4.50
CA GLY A 267 10.32 -11.08 4.83
C GLY A 267 11.50 -11.23 3.87
N ASP A 268 11.54 -10.45 2.80
CA ASP A 268 12.57 -10.54 1.78
C ASP A 268 13.89 -9.84 2.18
N ARG A 269 15.03 -10.49 1.84
CA ARG A 269 16.37 -10.01 2.20
C ARG A 269 16.85 -8.85 1.36
N LEU A 270 16.38 -8.72 0.12
CA LEU A 270 16.68 -7.56 -0.71
C LEU A 270 15.98 -6.34 -0.11
N HIS A 271 14.68 -6.45 0.22
CA HIS A 271 13.94 -5.39 0.92
C HIS A 271 14.62 -4.95 2.22
N GLN A 272 15.07 -5.88 3.07
CA GLN A 272 15.80 -5.56 4.31
C GLN A 272 17.07 -4.73 4.07
N ARG A 273 17.73 -4.91 2.92
CA ARG A 273 18.97 -4.20 2.57
C ARG A 273 18.72 -2.88 1.84
N THR A 274 17.64 -2.78 1.06
CA THR A 274 17.41 -1.66 0.16
C THR A 274 16.36 -0.68 0.68
N ALA A 275 15.31 -1.13 1.35
CA ALA A 275 14.25 -0.24 1.83
C ALA A 275 14.75 0.86 2.79
N PRO A 276 15.62 0.57 3.78
CA PRO A 276 16.16 1.61 4.65
C PRO A 276 16.93 2.72 3.92
N LEU A 277 17.43 2.47 2.71
CA LEU A 277 18.16 3.45 1.89
C LEU A 277 17.25 4.50 1.25
N PHE A 278 15.94 4.20 1.15
CA PHE A 278 14.94 5.06 0.52
C PHE A 278 13.85 5.56 1.50
N MET A 279 13.84 5.05 2.72
CA MET A 279 12.88 5.46 3.74
C MET A 279 13.15 6.88 4.21
N ARG A 280 12.07 7.64 4.39
CA ARG A 280 12.08 8.92 5.08
C ARG A 280 12.25 8.70 6.60
N PRO A 281 12.67 9.73 7.35
CA PRO A 281 12.85 9.63 8.80
C PRO A 281 11.57 9.28 9.59
N ASP A 282 10.40 9.57 9.03
CA ASP A 282 9.07 9.31 9.60
C ASP A 282 8.52 7.93 9.20
N GLN A 283 9.36 7.02 8.70
CA GLN A 283 8.94 5.69 8.25
C GLN A 283 9.63 4.58 9.03
N SER A 284 9.04 3.39 9.00
CA SER A 284 9.61 2.21 9.66
C SER A 284 9.60 0.99 8.75
N PHE A 285 10.71 0.25 8.77
CA PHE A 285 10.76 -1.10 8.21
C PHE A 285 10.46 -2.12 9.32
N LEU A 286 9.55 -3.06 9.05
CA LEU A 286 9.20 -4.13 9.96
C LEU A 286 9.50 -5.50 9.30
N GLY A 287 10.34 -6.32 9.92
CA GLY A 287 10.59 -7.65 9.41
C GLY A 287 9.36 -8.56 9.57
N ALA A 288 9.09 -9.46 8.61
CA ALA A 288 7.95 -10.38 8.68
C ALA A 288 7.91 -11.25 9.96
N GLN A 289 9.08 -11.62 10.50
CA GLN A 289 9.17 -12.38 11.75
C GLN A 289 8.77 -11.53 12.97
N GLU A 290 9.23 -10.28 13.02
CA GLU A 290 8.86 -9.33 14.10
C GLU A 290 7.37 -8.98 14.02
N LEU A 291 6.83 -8.80 12.81
CA LEU A 291 5.40 -8.65 12.58
C LEU A 291 4.64 -9.85 13.16
N LYS A 292 5.05 -11.07 12.78
CA LYS A 292 4.41 -12.30 13.25
C LYS A 292 4.41 -12.41 14.78
N GLU A 293 5.55 -12.14 15.41
CA GLU A 293 5.67 -12.18 16.87
C GLU A 293 4.73 -11.17 17.54
N ALA A 294 4.66 -9.93 17.02
CA ALA A 294 3.73 -8.92 17.54
C ALA A 294 2.25 -9.31 17.34
N MET A 295 1.90 -9.88 16.18
CA MET A 295 0.53 -10.34 15.92
C MET A 295 0.14 -11.52 16.84
N ARG A 296 1.07 -12.43 17.12
CA ARG A 296 0.85 -13.54 18.07
C ARG A 296 0.64 -13.01 19.49
N GLU A 297 1.44 -12.06 19.95
CA GLU A 297 1.27 -11.48 21.29
C GLU A 297 -0.07 -10.76 21.46
N LEU A 298 -0.57 -10.11 20.40
CA LEU A 298 -1.92 -9.54 20.39
C LEU A 298 -2.99 -10.63 20.41
N ASP A 299 -2.80 -11.69 19.63
CA ASP A 299 -3.71 -12.83 19.60
C ASP A 299 -3.83 -13.50 20.97
N ASP A 300 -2.70 -13.73 21.64
CA ASP A 300 -2.64 -14.27 22.99
C ASP A 300 -3.32 -13.31 23.99
N HIS A 301 -3.04 -12.01 23.91
CA HIS A 301 -3.65 -10.99 24.78
C HIS A 301 -5.18 -10.95 24.66
N TYR A 302 -5.69 -10.91 23.44
CA TYR A 302 -7.13 -10.82 23.22
C TYR A 302 -7.85 -12.15 23.49
N GLU A 303 -7.16 -13.29 23.42
CA GLU A 303 -7.75 -14.60 23.74
C GLU A 303 -8.20 -14.67 25.20
N GLU A 304 -7.49 -13.97 26.10
CA GLU A 304 -7.81 -13.88 27.53
C GLU A 304 -9.09 -13.09 27.83
N LEU A 305 -9.65 -12.36 26.84
CA LEU A 305 -10.90 -11.66 27.02
C LEU A 305 -12.10 -12.63 27.16
N PRO A 306 -13.08 -12.30 28.01
CA PRO A 306 -14.35 -13.02 28.09
C PRO A 306 -15.04 -13.16 26.72
N ASP A 307 -15.65 -14.32 26.47
CA ASP A 307 -16.36 -14.60 25.21
C ASP A 307 -17.43 -13.54 24.88
N ALA A 308 -18.14 -13.03 25.90
CA ALA A 308 -19.13 -11.97 25.74
C ALA A 308 -18.57 -10.64 25.20
N ILE A 309 -17.24 -10.40 25.33
CA ILE A 309 -16.56 -9.28 24.69
C ILE A 309 -16.12 -9.67 23.28
N LYS A 310 -15.55 -10.86 23.09
CA LYS A 310 -15.11 -11.37 21.78
C LYS A 310 -16.28 -11.43 20.77
N GLU A 311 -17.47 -11.80 21.23
CA GLU A 311 -18.71 -11.81 20.43
C GLU A 311 -19.16 -10.43 19.92
N ARG A 312 -18.67 -9.33 20.50
CA ARG A 312 -18.99 -7.97 20.03
C ARG A 312 -18.30 -7.64 18.70
N GLY A 313 -17.28 -8.40 18.33
CA GLY A 313 -16.48 -8.20 17.12
C GLY A 313 -15.24 -7.33 17.35
N ALA A 314 -14.12 -7.73 16.75
CA ALA A 314 -12.82 -7.09 16.89
C ALA A 314 -12.82 -5.60 16.52
N MET A 315 -13.60 -5.18 15.50
CA MET A 315 -13.71 -3.77 15.13
C MET A 315 -14.37 -2.89 16.22
N VAL A 316 -15.04 -3.51 17.20
CA VAL A 316 -15.70 -2.82 18.31
C VAL A 316 -14.79 -2.77 19.54
N PHE A 317 -14.29 -3.91 19.99
CA PHE A 317 -13.50 -3.97 21.23
C PHE A 317 -12.03 -3.61 21.03
N ALA A 318 -11.46 -3.82 19.84
CA ALA A 318 -10.05 -3.59 19.53
C ALA A 318 -9.84 -2.35 18.62
N ARG A 319 -10.55 -1.24 18.91
CA ARG A 319 -10.39 0.02 18.16
C ARG A 319 -8.99 0.63 18.28
N TRP A 320 -8.30 0.32 19.36
CA TRP A 320 -6.93 0.71 19.67
C TRP A 320 -6.15 -0.53 20.08
N PRO A 321 -4.82 -0.57 19.87
CA PRO A 321 -3.99 -1.61 20.47
C PRO A 321 -4.11 -1.57 22.00
N PRO A 322 -3.79 -2.67 22.70
CA PRO A 322 -3.85 -2.70 24.15
C PRO A 322 -2.92 -1.64 24.77
N ALA A 323 -3.45 -0.83 25.66
CA ALA A 323 -2.76 0.38 26.12
C ALA A 323 -1.47 0.11 26.91
N ASP A 324 -1.43 -1.02 27.61
CA ASP A 324 -0.34 -1.40 28.51
C ASP A 324 0.51 -2.56 27.94
N LEU A 325 0.20 -3.02 26.72
CA LEU A 325 1.09 -3.93 25.98
C LEU A 325 2.26 -3.12 25.41
N ASP A 326 3.47 -3.66 25.59
CA ASP A 326 4.70 -3.15 24.97
C ASP A 326 5.24 -4.21 24.01
N ASN A 327 4.81 -4.12 22.76
CA ASN A 327 5.34 -4.91 21.67
C ASN A 327 5.66 -4.04 20.45
N THR A 328 6.19 -4.66 19.39
CA THR A 328 6.60 -3.94 18.18
C THR A 328 5.46 -3.16 17.52
N LEU A 329 4.22 -3.69 17.50
CA LEU A 329 3.06 -2.94 16.98
C LEU A 329 2.82 -1.68 17.82
N THR A 330 2.75 -1.79 19.14
CA THR A 330 2.45 -0.63 20.00
C THR A 330 3.54 0.45 19.91
N ARG A 331 4.80 0.07 19.70
CA ARG A 331 5.90 1.02 19.44
C ARG A 331 5.79 1.70 18.08
N LEU A 332 5.26 1.03 17.06
CA LEU A 332 4.92 1.65 15.78
C LEU A 332 3.77 2.64 15.96
N TRP A 333 2.76 2.30 16.74
CA TRP A 333 1.68 3.23 17.08
C TRP A 333 2.19 4.45 17.84
N ASP A 334 3.09 4.28 18.81
CA ASP A 334 3.75 5.41 19.49
C ASP A 334 4.52 6.33 18.54
N SER A 335 5.05 5.78 17.44
CA SER A 335 5.87 6.53 16.48
C SER A 335 5.01 7.26 15.42
N HIS A 336 3.92 6.63 14.98
CA HIS A 336 3.17 7.05 13.79
C HIS A 336 1.77 7.60 14.07
N MET A 337 1.23 7.35 15.27
CA MET A 337 -0.13 7.74 15.64
C MET A 337 -0.14 8.87 16.68
N PRO A 338 -1.28 9.55 16.91
CA PRO A 338 -1.39 10.60 17.92
C PRO A 338 -0.90 10.15 19.29
N GLN A 339 -0.11 11.00 19.97
CA GLN A 339 0.56 10.66 21.24
C GLN A 339 -0.41 10.27 22.38
N ASP A 340 -1.68 10.67 22.29
CA ASP A 340 -2.74 10.35 23.24
C ASP A 340 -3.47 9.03 22.95
N TRP A 341 -3.06 8.26 21.93
CA TRP A 341 -3.73 7.01 21.53
C TRP A 341 -3.83 6.01 22.70
N ARG A 342 -2.80 5.91 23.56
CA ARG A 342 -2.83 5.04 24.75
C ARG A 342 -3.85 5.49 25.79
N GLU A 343 -4.13 6.79 25.92
CA GLU A 343 -5.17 7.29 26.82
C GLU A 343 -6.57 6.92 26.31
N HIS A 344 -6.78 7.04 24.99
CA HIS A 344 -8.03 6.60 24.36
C HIS A 344 -8.21 5.08 24.47
N ALA A 345 -7.14 4.30 24.32
CA ALA A 345 -7.14 2.85 24.52
C ALA A 345 -7.59 2.47 25.95
N ARG A 346 -6.97 3.04 26.99
CA ARG A 346 -7.37 2.79 28.40
C ARG A 346 -8.83 3.16 28.66
N ARG A 347 -9.30 4.28 28.08
CA ARG A 347 -10.70 4.69 28.20
C ARG A 347 -11.63 3.66 27.54
N ALA A 348 -11.30 3.21 26.33
CA ALA A 348 -12.09 2.19 25.64
C ALA A 348 -12.14 0.87 26.43
N GLU A 349 -10.99 0.40 26.91
CA GLU A 349 -10.87 -0.81 27.75
C GLU A 349 -11.70 -0.72 29.04
N SER A 350 -11.75 0.47 29.68
CA SER A 350 -12.56 0.67 30.90
C SER A 350 -14.06 0.52 30.69
N THR A 351 -14.54 0.68 29.44
CA THR A 351 -15.95 0.55 29.06
C THR A 351 -16.33 -0.84 28.55
N PHE A 352 -15.42 -1.82 28.58
CA PHE A 352 -15.71 -3.18 28.12
C PHE A 352 -16.87 -3.86 28.89
N ALA A 353 -17.05 -3.50 30.16
CA ALA A 353 -18.16 -4.00 30.97
C ALA A 353 -19.52 -3.37 30.61
N ASP A 354 -19.52 -2.24 29.89
CA ASP A 354 -20.75 -1.53 29.58
C ASP A 354 -21.59 -2.31 28.54
N PRO A 355 -22.93 -2.32 28.68
CA PRO A 355 -23.81 -2.88 27.67
C PRO A 355 -23.71 -2.09 26.35
N ILE A 356 -23.64 -2.81 25.23
CA ILE A 356 -23.72 -2.19 23.90
C ILE A 356 -25.19 -2.14 23.48
N ASP A 357 -25.66 -0.94 23.15
CA ASP A 357 -26.96 -0.74 22.53
C ASP A 357 -26.86 -0.93 21.01
N TYR A 358 -27.10 -2.17 20.57
CA TYR A 358 -27.12 -2.53 19.16
C TYR A 358 -28.30 -1.90 18.38
N GLU A 359 -29.38 -1.47 19.04
CA GLU A 359 -30.50 -0.79 18.37
C GLU A 359 -30.15 0.65 18.05
N ALA A 360 -29.58 1.38 19.00
CA ALA A 360 -29.08 2.74 18.76
C ALA A 360 -27.99 2.77 17.67
N GLY A 361 -27.10 1.78 17.66
CA GLY A 361 -26.07 1.64 16.63
C GLY A 361 -26.65 1.43 15.23
N ARG A 362 -27.64 0.54 15.08
CA ARG A 362 -28.32 0.30 13.80
C ARG A 362 -29.04 1.53 13.27
N LYS A 363 -29.72 2.27 14.15
CA LYS A 363 -30.38 3.52 13.77
C LYS A 363 -29.37 4.55 13.25
N THR A 364 -28.26 4.72 13.96
CA THR A 364 -27.18 5.62 13.56
C THR A 364 -26.60 5.25 12.19
N PHE A 365 -26.47 3.94 11.90
CA PHE A 365 -25.98 3.47 10.61
C PHE A 365 -26.98 3.74 9.47
N ALA A 366 -28.27 3.48 9.69
CA ALA A 366 -29.32 3.75 8.71
C ALA A 366 -29.44 5.25 8.40
N ASP A 367 -29.37 6.11 9.43
CA ASP A 367 -29.37 7.57 9.27
C ASP A 367 -28.16 8.03 8.42
N LEU A 368 -26.98 7.44 8.64
CA LEU A 368 -25.78 7.69 7.84
C LEU A 368 -25.95 7.21 6.38
N GLU A 369 -26.49 6.01 6.15
CA GLU A 369 -26.74 5.51 4.79
C GLU A 369 -27.71 6.40 4.01
N GLU A 370 -28.78 6.87 4.65
CA GLU A 370 -29.73 7.81 4.03
C GLU A 370 -29.05 9.14 3.67
N GLU A 371 -28.24 9.69 4.59
CA GLU A 371 -27.46 10.90 4.35
C GLU A 371 -26.51 10.71 3.14
N LEU A 372 -25.81 9.58 3.07
CA LEU A 372 -24.90 9.26 1.98
C LEU A 372 -25.62 9.01 0.65
N ALA A 373 -26.82 8.41 0.67
CA ALA A 373 -27.64 8.19 -0.51
C ALA A 373 -28.21 9.48 -1.08
N SER A 374 -28.37 10.51 -0.24
CA SER A 374 -28.84 11.84 -0.65
C SER A 374 -27.80 12.64 -1.46
N ALA A 375 -26.52 12.25 -1.41
CA ALA A 375 -25.44 12.96 -2.08
C ALA A 375 -25.42 12.72 -3.61
N GLN A 376 -25.37 13.81 -4.38
CA GLN A 376 -25.42 13.78 -5.85
C GLN A 376 -24.05 14.02 -6.49
N PRO A 377 -23.75 13.40 -7.67
CA PRO A 377 -22.51 13.63 -8.39
C PRO A 377 -22.31 15.11 -8.77
N VAL A 378 -21.08 15.60 -8.66
CA VAL A 378 -20.68 16.94 -9.10
C VAL A 378 -20.08 16.84 -10.51
N CYS A 379 -20.47 17.74 -11.43
CA CYS A 379 -19.90 17.75 -12.80
C CYS A 379 -18.38 18.01 -12.81
N GLU A 380 -17.66 17.29 -13.67
CA GLU A 380 -16.19 17.30 -13.80
C GLU A 380 -15.58 18.70 -14.05
N GLU A 381 -16.27 19.59 -14.75
CA GLU A 381 -15.82 20.97 -15.01
C GLU A 381 -15.67 21.82 -13.72
N VAL A 382 -16.32 21.40 -12.62
CA VAL A 382 -16.20 22.01 -11.28
C VAL A 382 -15.25 21.20 -10.38
N ALA A 383 -15.06 19.90 -10.65
CA ALA A 383 -14.17 19.02 -9.89
C ALA A 383 -12.68 19.28 -10.20
N GLY A 384 -12.34 19.60 -11.45
CA GLY A 384 -10.97 19.96 -11.86
C GLY A 384 -10.48 21.33 -11.36
N ALA A 385 -11.34 22.09 -10.69
CA ALA A 385 -11.08 23.46 -10.24
C ALA A 385 -11.13 23.59 -8.71
N VAL A 386 -10.62 22.62 -7.94
CA VAL A 386 -10.66 22.73 -6.48
C VAL A 386 -9.44 22.09 -5.82
N ASP A 387 -8.53 22.96 -5.42
CA ASP A 387 -7.44 22.80 -4.45
C ASP A 387 -7.98 22.67 -3.00
N ALA A 388 -9.21 22.17 -2.81
CA ALA A 388 -9.88 22.12 -1.51
C ALA A 388 -10.19 20.69 -1.09
N ASP A 389 -9.77 20.39 0.14
CA ASP A 389 -10.03 19.12 0.81
C ASP A 389 -11.54 18.86 0.90
N PRO A 390 -11.98 17.60 0.72
CA PRO A 390 -13.39 17.25 0.89
C PRO A 390 -13.82 17.44 2.35
N ASP A 391 -15.07 17.88 2.58
CA ASP A 391 -15.67 17.98 3.91
C ASP A 391 -15.83 16.60 4.56
N TYR A 392 -15.96 15.54 3.75
CA TYR A 392 -16.07 14.15 4.20
C TYR A 392 -15.58 13.16 3.13
N VAL A 393 -15.15 11.97 3.57
CA VAL A 393 -14.74 10.87 2.68
C VAL A 393 -15.50 9.60 3.04
N VAL A 394 -16.03 8.92 2.04
CA VAL A 394 -16.77 7.66 2.17
C VAL A 394 -16.01 6.58 1.44
N ILE A 395 -15.68 5.50 2.14
CA ILE A 395 -15.02 4.33 1.55
C ILE A 395 -15.93 3.14 1.75
N LYS A 396 -16.49 2.61 0.64
CA LYS A 396 -17.26 1.37 0.66
C LYS A 396 -16.30 0.19 0.60
N ARG A 397 -16.52 -0.80 1.47
CA ARG A 397 -15.66 -1.99 1.60
C ARG A 397 -16.48 -3.20 2.03
N TRP A 398 -16.01 -4.38 1.62
CA TRP A 398 -16.50 -5.65 2.14
C TRP A 398 -15.77 -5.99 3.44
N VAL A 399 -16.49 -6.47 4.46
CA VAL A 399 -15.90 -6.91 5.72
C VAL A 399 -16.49 -8.28 6.09
N PRO A 400 -15.66 -9.30 6.36
CA PRO A 400 -16.16 -10.62 6.74
C PRO A 400 -16.81 -10.56 8.13
N ALA A 401 -17.85 -11.37 8.36
CA ALA A 401 -18.44 -11.56 9.68
C ALA A 401 -17.39 -12.11 10.69
N THR A 402 -16.62 -13.09 10.21
CA THR A 402 -15.62 -13.83 10.99
C THR A 402 -14.36 -14.05 10.15
N LYS A 403 -13.20 -14.04 10.78
CA LYS A 403 -11.90 -14.36 10.16
C LYS A 403 -11.07 -15.14 11.17
N GLY A 404 -10.66 -16.36 10.78
CA GLY A 404 -10.07 -17.29 11.74
C GLY A 404 -11.07 -17.66 12.84
N ARG A 405 -10.65 -17.64 14.10
CA ARG A 405 -11.51 -17.82 15.27
C ARG A 405 -12.24 -16.55 15.71
N TRP A 406 -11.89 -15.40 15.14
CA TRP A 406 -12.37 -14.10 15.59
C TRP A 406 -13.62 -13.66 14.85
N ARG A 407 -14.60 -13.15 15.60
CA ARG A 407 -15.67 -12.31 15.04
C ARG A 407 -15.11 -10.92 14.78
N ILE A 408 -15.38 -10.36 13.61
CA ILE A 408 -14.84 -9.07 13.18
C ILE A 408 -15.85 -7.96 13.40
N VAL A 409 -17.09 -8.18 12.96
CA VAL A 409 -18.20 -7.23 13.10
C VAL A 409 -19.23 -7.68 14.14
N PRO A 410 -19.93 -6.74 14.78
CA PRO A 410 -20.95 -7.07 15.76
C PRO A 410 -22.09 -7.91 15.17
N PRO A 411 -22.80 -8.70 15.99
CA PRO A 411 -23.95 -9.48 15.55
C PRO A 411 -25.01 -8.58 14.90
N GLY A 412 -25.54 -9.01 13.74
CA GLY A 412 -26.54 -8.24 12.99
C GLY A 412 -25.97 -7.16 12.05
N ALA A 413 -24.65 -6.98 11.99
CA ALA A 413 -23.96 -6.22 10.94
C ALA A 413 -23.45 -7.11 9.78
N GLU A 414 -23.89 -8.37 9.75
CA GLU A 414 -23.57 -9.34 8.71
C GLU A 414 -24.36 -8.98 7.44
N ALA A 415 -23.71 -8.95 6.28
CA ALA A 415 -24.42 -8.74 5.02
C ALA A 415 -25.41 -9.89 4.79
N SER A 416 -26.67 -9.55 4.48
CA SER A 416 -27.61 -10.55 3.98
C SER A 416 -27.06 -11.10 2.66
N PRO A 417 -27.08 -12.43 2.44
CA PRO A 417 -26.59 -13.01 1.18
C PRO A 417 -27.44 -12.65 -0.06
N GLU A 418 -28.38 -11.69 0.05
CA GLU A 418 -29.28 -11.23 -1.01
C GLU A 418 -29.06 -9.76 -1.42
N ASP A 419 -28.08 -9.04 -0.85
CA ASP A 419 -27.77 -7.64 -1.20
C ASP A 419 -26.54 -7.47 -2.10
#